data_AF-A0A7J0DIT0-F1
#
_entry.id   AF-A0A7J0DIT0-F1
#
_cell.length_a   1.000
_cell.length_b   1.000
_cell.length_c   1.000
_cell.angle_alpha   90.00
_cell.angle_beta   90.00
_cell.angle_gamma   90.00
#
_symmetry.space_group_name_H-M   'P 1'
#
loop_
_entity.id
_entity.type
_entity.pdbx_description
1 polymer ?
#
loop_
_entity_poly.entity_id
_entity_poly.type
_entity_poly.pdbx_seq_one_letter_code
_entity_poly.pdbx_strand_id
1 'polypeptide(L)'
;MVLPEASPSILSVCPIRRRLIRPRLKRKLRGLIAEKHCAPIMLRLAWHSAGTYDVATKTGGPFGTMRHKLEQGHAANKASTSPSGY
;
A
#
# COMPACT_ATOMS: atom_id res chain seq x y z
N MET A 1 -1.86 -14.90 -17.11
CA MET A 1 -1.71 -13.82 -16.10
C MET A 1 -0.32 -13.96 -15.51
N VAL A 2 0.69 -13.41 -16.19
CA VAL A 2 2.09 -13.45 -15.73
C VAL A 2 2.27 -12.22 -14.86
N LEU A 3 2.55 -12.41 -13.57
CA LEU A 3 2.96 -11.32 -12.69
C LEU A 3 4.27 -10.76 -13.28
N PRO A 4 4.36 -9.45 -13.58
CA PRO A 4 5.61 -8.88 -14.06
C PRO A 4 6.68 -9.08 -12.99
N GLU A 5 7.83 -9.59 -13.42
CA GLU A 5 9.03 -9.78 -12.62
C GLU A 5 9.27 -8.56 -11.73
N ALA A 6 9.33 -8.82 -10.42
CA ALA A 6 9.52 -7.83 -9.39
C ALA A 6 10.82 -7.03 -9.66
N SER A 7 10.68 -5.74 -10.01
CA SER A 7 11.80 -4.83 -10.29
C SER A 7 12.90 -4.92 -9.20
N PRO A 8 14.19 -4.97 -9.57
CA PRO A 8 15.31 -5.27 -8.67
C PRO A 8 15.47 -4.29 -7.48
N SER A 9 14.87 -3.11 -7.54
CA SER A 9 14.79 -2.16 -6.42
C SER A 9 13.95 -2.70 -5.25
N ILE A 10 12.94 -3.52 -5.54
CA ILE A 10 12.24 -4.26 -4.49
C ILE A 10 13.09 -5.38 -3.94
N LEU A 11 14.35 -5.63 -4.32
CA LEU A 11 15.29 -6.60 -3.71
C LEU A 11 16.46 -5.95 -2.93
N SER A 12 16.61 -4.63 -3.00
CA SER A 12 17.76 -3.87 -2.46
C SER A 12 17.99 -3.92 -0.94
N VAL A 13 17.03 -4.40 -0.14
CA VAL A 13 17.28 -4.58 1.30
C VAL A 13 17.91 -5.94 1.52
N CYS A 14 19.03 -5.97 2.25
CA CYS A 14 19.78 -7.18 2.60
C CYS A 14 18.83 -8.37 2.81
N PRO A 15 18.97 -9.47 2.03
CA PRO A 15 17.97 -10.54 1.97
C PRO A 15 17.70 -11.17 3.35
N ILE A 16 18.72 -11.16 4.22
CA ILE A 16 18.63 -11.57 5.63
C ILE A 16 17.64 -10.69 6.40
N ARG A 17 17.78 -9.36 6.31
CA ARG A 17 16.92 -8.40 7.03
C ARG A 17 15.45 -8.55 6.63
N ARG A 18 15.17 -8.85 5.37
CA ARG A 18 13.80 -9.06 4.88
C ARG A 18 13.16 -10.33 5.38
N ARG A 19 13.90 -11.44 5.34
CA ARG A 19 13.43 -12.73 5.87
C ARG A 19 13.07 -12.60 7.36
N LEU A 20 13.83 -11.81 8.11
CA LEU A 20 13.57 -11.56 9.52
C LEU A 20 12.40 -10.60 9.77
N ILE A 21 12.27 -9.53 8.97
CA ILE A 21 11.31 -8.45 9.27
C ILE A 21 9.91 -8.74 8.75
N ARG A 22 9.78 -9.38 7.57
CA ARG A 22 8.48 -9.65 6.92
C ARG A 22 7.49 -10.40 7.82
N PRO A 23 7.84 -11.52 8.47
CA PRO A 23 6.91 -12.24 9.34
C PRO A 23 6.53 -11.42 10.59
N ARG A 24 7.49 -10.67 11.16
CA ARG A 24 7.25 -9.79 12.32
C ARG A 24 6.25 -8.68 11.98
N LEU A 25 6.43 -8.02 10.83
CA LEU A 25 5.52 -6.97 10.35
C LEU A 25 4.14 -7.54 10.00
N LYS A 26 4.07 -8.70 9.34
CA LYS A 26 2.79 -9.36 9.02
C LYS A 26 1.99 -9.65 10.30
N ARG A 27 2.63 -10.10 11.37
CA ARG A 27 1.96 -10.35 12.66
C ARG A 27 1.45 -9.06 13.30
N LYS A 28 2.29 -8.01 13.37
CA LYS A 28 1.90 -6.70 13.92
C LYS A 28 0.74 -6.08 13.13
N LEU A 29 0.80 -6.13 11.80
CA LEU A 29 -0.22 -5.58 10.92
C LEU A 29 -1.56 -6.32 11.09
N ARG A 30 -1.54 -7.66 11.22
CA ARG A 30 -2.75 -8.43 11.51
C ARG A 30 -3.40 -8.02 12.84
N GLY A 31 -2.59 -7.80 13.87
CA GLY A 31 -3.08 -7.28 15.16
C GLY A 31 -3.75 -5.91 15.02
N LEU A 32 -3.08 -4.97 14.35
CA LEU A 32 -3.61 -3.62 14.12
C LEU A 32 -4.92 -3.61 13.33
N ILE A 33 -5.01 -4.43 12.27
CA ILE A 33 -6.22 -4.55 11.44
C ILE A 33 -7.40 -5.09 12.27
N ALA A 34 -7.16 -6.09 13.11
CA ALA A 34 -8.18 -6.66 13.98
C ALA A 34 -8.61 -5.66 15.07
N GLU A 35 -7.66 -4.99 15.71
CA GLU A 35 -7.92 -4.04 16.80
C GLU A 35 -8.69 -2.79 16.33
N LYS A 36 -8.33 -2.24 15.17
CA LYS A 36 -8.94 -1.00 14.65
C LYS A 36 -10.07 -1.24 13.65
N HIS A 37 -10.42 -2.50 13.40
CA HIS A 37 -11.42 -2.90 12.40
C HIS A 37 -11.23 -2.23 11.02
N CYS A 38 -9.98 -1.97 10.64
CA CYS A 38 -9.64 -1.14 9.49
C CYS A 38 -9.28 -1.95 8.22
N ALA A 39 -9.70 -3.23 8.16
CA ALA A 39 -9.43 -4.09 7.02
C ALA A 39 -9.91 -3.51 5.67
N PRO A 40 -11.14 -2.94 5.56
CA PRO A 40 -11.63 -2.41 4.28
C PRO A 40 -10.82 -1.21 3.79
N ILE A 41 -10.45 -0.29 4.69
CA ILE A 41 -9.67 0.90 4.33
C ILE A 41 -8.21 0.54 4.00
N MET A 42 -7.64 -0.47 4.65
CA MET A 42 -6.30 -0.97 4.28
C MET A 42 -6.29 -1.63 2.91
N LEU A 43 -7.34 -2.37 2.55
CA LEU A 43 -7.50 -2.94 1.21
C LEU A 43 -7.65 -1.83 0.15
N ARG A 44 -8.51 -0.85 0.41
CA ARG A 44 -8.70 0.32 -0.46
C ARG A 44 -7.39 1.06 -0.68
N LEU A 45 -6.61 1.29 0.38
CA LEU A 45 -5.29 1.92 0.29
C LEU A 45 -4.36 1.10 -0.63
N ALA A 46 -4.22 -0.21 -0.40
CA ALA A 46 -3.37 -1.05 -1.24
C ALA A 46 -3.79 -1.01 -2.73
N TRP A 47 -5.10 -1.02 -2.99
CA TRP A 47 -5.68 -0.94 -4.33
C TRP A 47 -5.34 0.39 -5.02
N HIS A 48 -5.61 1.54 -4.38
CA HIS A 48 -5.32 2.84 -4.98
C HIS A 48 -3.82 3.02 -5.25
N SER A 49 -2.94 2.50 -4.39
CA SER A 49 -1.48 2.55 -4.65
C SER A 49 -1.09 1.73 -5.87
N ALA A 50 -1.65 0.53 -6.05
CA ALA A 50 -1.32 -0.31 -7.19
C ALA A 50 -1.94 0.20 -8.49
N GLY A 51 -3.13 0.77 -8.43
CA GLY A 51 -3.91 1.24 -9.58
C GLY A 51 -3.36 2.47 -10.30
N THR A 52 -2.33 3.13 -9.77
CA THR A 52 -1.65 4.25 -10.46
C THR A 52 -0.64 3.77 -11.51
N TYR A 53 -0.38 2.46 -11.62
CA TYR A 53 0.61 1.94 -12.55
C TYR A 53 0.15 2.06 -14.00
N ASP A 54 0.93 2.77 -14.81
CA ASP A 54 0.78 2.82 -16.26
C ASP A 54 1.86 1.97 -16.94
N VAL A 55 1.43 1.01 -17.77
CA VAL A 55 2.33 0.08 -18.47
C VAL A 55 3.13 0.78 -19.56
N ALA A 56 2.53 1.75 -20.25
CA ALA A 56 3.15 2.42 -21.39
C ALA A 56 4.34 3.29 -20.96
N THR A 57 4.14 4.10 -19.93
CA THR A 57 5.21 4.97 -19.39
C THR A 57 6.03 4.29 -18.29
N LYS A 58 5.59 3.13 -17.77
CA LYS A 58 6.19 2.44 -16.62
C LYS A 58 6.26 3.34 -15.37
N THR A 59 5.29 4.22 -15.20
CA THR A 59 5.20 5.17 -14.07
C THR A 59 4.07 4.79 -13.12
N GLY A 60 4.07 5.38 -11.92
CA GLY A 60 3.11 5.05 -10.85
C GLY A 60 3.32 3.66 -10.27
N GLY A 61 2.31 3.10 -9.61
CA GLY A 61 2.32 1.79 -8.98
C GLY A 61 2.69 1.78 -7.50
N PRO A 62 2.81 0.58 -6.88
CA PRO A 62 2.85 0.40 -5.43
C PRO A 62 4.24 0.67 -4.82
N PHE A 63 4.76 1.88 -5.04
CA PHE A 63 6.08 2.33 -4.58
C PHE A 63 6.03 3.27 -3.37
N GLY A 64 4.87 3.32 -2.69
CA GLY A 64 4.70 4.04 -1.43
C GLY A 64 4.50 5.56 -1.56
N THR A 65 4.12 6.04 -2.75
CA THR A 65 3.94 7.47 -3.04
C THR A 65 2.68 8.06 -2.39
N MET A 66 1.65 7.24 -2.12
CA MET A 66 0.41 7.66 -1.43
C MET A 66 0.60 8.22 -0.02
N ARG A 67 1.80 8.14 0.56
CA ARG A 67 2.14 8.83 1.82
C ARG A 67 2.35 10.33 1.63
N HIS A 68 2.55 10.81 0.41
CA HIS A 68 2.82 12.21 0.09
C HIS A 68 1.51 13.00 -0.04
N LYS A 69 1.49 14.23 0.49
CA LYS A 69 0.28 15.09 0.53
C LYS A 69 -0.31 15.35 -0.86
N LEU A 70 0.53 15.47 -1.88
CA LEU A 70 0.10 15.71 -3.26
C LEU A 70 -0.84 14.59 -3.75
N GLU A 71 -0.43 13.33 -3.55
CA GLU A 71 -1.22 12.17 -3.99
C GLU A 71 -2.44 11.93 -3.10
N GLN A 72 -2.38 12.28 -1.80
CA GLN A 72 -3.55 12.23 -0.91
C GLN A 72 -4.64 13.23 -1.27
N GLY A 73 -4.28 14.35 -1.91
CA GLY A 73 -5.21 15.39 -2.35
C GLY A 73 -6.10 14.97 -3.52
N HIS A 74 -5.75 13.89 -4.24
CA HIS A 74 -6.56 13.40 -5.35
C HIS A 74 -7.95 12.95 -4.87
N ALA A 75 -9.00 13.32 -5.61
CA ALA A 75 -10.39 13.02 -5.23
C ALA A 75 -10.63 11.51 -4.97
N ALA A 76 -9.99 10.64 -5.77
CA ALA A 76 -10.08 9.18 -5.61
C ALA A 76 -9.47 8.67 -4.29
N ASN A 77 -8.47 9.38 -3.76
CA ASN A 77 -7.73 9.03 -2.54
C ASN A 77 -8.33 9.67 -1.29
N LYS A 78 -9.39 10.49 -1.42
CA LYS A 78 -10.12 10.99 -0.26
C LYS A 78 -10.72 9.81 0.49
N ALA A 79 -10.32 9.68 1.76
CA ALA A 79 -11.12 8.94 2.71
C ALA A 79 -12.51 9.61 2.71
N SER A 80 -13.57 8.82 2.62
CA SER A 80 -14.93 9.31 2.78
C SER A 80 -15.07 9.88 4.19
N THR A 81 -14.78 11.18 4.34
CA THR A 81 -15.15 11.96 5.51
C THR A 81 -16.64 12.24 5.37
N SER A 82 -17.47 11.21 5.52
CA SER A 82 -18.79 11.49 6.07
C SER A 82 -18.50 11.94 7.50
N PRO A 83 -18.85 13.17 7.91
CA PRO A 83 -18.89 13.47 9.33
C PRO A 83 -19.97 12.54 9.89
N SER A 84 -19.56 11.45 10.56
CA SER A 84 -20.45 10.74 11.46
C SER A 84 -20.70 11.66 12.64
N GLY A 85 -21.56 12.65 12.43
CA GLY A 85 -22.50 13.07 13.45
C GLY A 85 -23.55 11.97 13.54
N TYR A 86 -23.84 11.57 14.78
CA TYR A 86 -24.49 10.32 15.23
C TYR A 86 -23.52 9.14 15.36
#